data_AF-A0A7W7XE83-F1
#
_entry.id   AF-A0A7W7XE83-F1
#
_cell.length_a   1.000
_cell.length_b   1.000
_cell.length_c   1.000
_cell.angle_alpha   90.00
_cell.angle_beta   90.00
_cell.angle_gamma   90.00
#
_symmetry.space_group_name_H-M   'P 1'
#
loop_
_entity.id
_entity.type
_entity.pdbx_description
1 polymer ?
#
loop_
_entity_poly.entity_id
_entity_poly.type
_entity_poly.pdbx_seq_one_letter_code
_entity_poly.pdbx_strand_id
1 'polypeptide(L)'
;MQELNAVAAGVPPISFAVHIVRGGGLGGARDDFEKMISELAGSTTPGVRMIAANPGDWGVDAFAGDLGGEITVWQSKYFWPVTEKGNQQQIRDSLKSVLDTAAKNDHTVKMWILCIPSSMDGPTTAWWDGWKKRQERAHNLVIDLWDEMRLTKLLRTPEADDVRRGYFEVYRGEPSAEEPRDLVEVDDHRASVLESALFIMQMKEAGHVELDSAKRQFFNADVVAREIAHKEPFPTSR
;
A
#
# COMPACT_ATOMS: atom_id res chain seq x y z
N MET A 1 8.06 -27.17 -29.85
CA MET A 1 8.05 -26.61 -28.48
C MET A 1 6.82 -25.73 -28.35
N GLN A 2 5.99 -26.01 -27.36
CA GLN A 2 4.70 -25.38 -27.16
C GLN A 2 4.90 -24.00 -26.53
N GLU A 3 4.35 -22.96 -27.16
CA GLU A 3 4.31 -21.62 -26.59
C GLU A 3 3.62 -21.69 -25.22
N LEU A 4 4.36 -21.29 -24.18
CA LEU A 4 3.80 -21.04 -22.87
C LEU A 4 2.93 -19.79 -22.98
N ASN A 5 1.63 -19.99 -23.27
CA ASN A 5 0.60 -19.00 -23.07
C ASN A 5 0.85 -18.32 -21.73
N ALA A 6 1.05 -17.00 -21.77
CA ALA A 6 1.08 -16.18 -20.57
C ALA A 6 -0.23 -16.43 -19.83
N VAL A 7 -0.15 -17.21 -18.75
CA VAL A 7 -1.27 -17.36 -17.82
C VAL A 7 -1.51 -15.95 -17.31
N ALA A 8 -2.68 -15.38 -17.66
CA ALA A 8 -3.11 -14.13 -17.08
C ALA A 8 -3.03 -14.31 -15.56
N ALA A 9 -2.06 -13.63 -14.93
CA ALA A 9 -1.96 -13.62 -13.49
C ALA A 9 -3.33 -13.20 -12.96
N GLY A 10 -3.89 -13.96 -12.01
CA GLY A 10 -5.17 -13.63 -11.40
C GLY A 10 -5.17 -12.23 -10.76
N VAL A 11 -6.25 -11.90 -10.06
CA VAL A 11 -6.36 -10.61 -9.34
C VAL A 11 -5.08 -10.35 -8.53
N PRO A 12 -4.39 -9.21 -8.73
CA PRO A 12 -3.15 -8.90 -8.02
C PRO A 12 -3.32 -9.01 -6.50
N PRO A 13 -2.29 -9.47 -5.77
CA PRO A 13 -2.36 -9.56 -4.32
C PRO A 13 -2.54 -8.15 -3.72
N ILE A 14 -3.43 -8.03 -2.75
CA ILE A 14 -3.64 -6.80 -1.98
C ILE A 14 -2.55 -6.76 -0.91
N SER A 15 -1.68 -5.74 -0.98
CA SER A 15 -0.68 -5.46 0.04
C SER A 15 -0.79 -4.00 0.45
N PHE A 16 -1.11 -3.75 1.71
CA PHE A 16 -1.26 -2.38 2.21
C PHE A 16 0.08 -1.64 2.31
N ALA A 17 1.22 -2.33 2.22
CA ALA A 17 2.53 -1.68 2.07
C ALA A 17 2.62 -0.73 0.87
N VAL A 18 1.73 -0.87 -0.13
CA VAL A 18 1.62 0.03 -1.28
C VAL A 18 1.44 1.50 -0.87
N HIS A 19 0.75 1.75 0.25
CA HIS A 19 0.52 3.11 0.75
C HIS A 19 1.82 3.79 1.20
N ILE A 20 2.80 3.03 1.72
CA ILE A 20 4.14 3.56 2.05
C ILE A 20 4.88 3.97 0.78
N VAL A 21 4.80 3.15 -0.27
CA VAL A 21 5.47 3.42 -1.55
C VAL A 21 4.85 4.63 -2.24
N ARG A 22 3.52 4.68 -2.35
CA ARG A 22 2.78 5.78 -2.99
C ARG A 22 2.90 7.09 -2.22
N GLY A 23 2.84 7.02 -0.89
CA GLY A 23 2.91 8.17 -0.01
C GLY A 23 4.32 8.69 0.27
N GLY A 24 5.37 8.03 -0.22
CA GLY A 24 6.76 8.43 0.00
C GLY A 24 7.21 8.32 1.48
N GLY A 25 6.54 7.50 2.28
CA GLY A 25 6.82 7.32 3.71
C GLY A 25 5.57 7.15 4.58
N LEU A 26 5.76 7.06 5.90
CA LEU A 26 4.66 6.78 6.85
C LEU A 26 3.61 7.90 6.94
N GLY A 27 4.00 9.16 6.72
CA GLY A 27 3.06 10.29 6.70
C GLY A 27 2.10 10.16 5.53
N GLY A 28 2.62 10.10 4.30
CA GLY A 28 1.77 9.94 3.11
C GLY A 28 1.03 8.60 3.08
N ALA A 29 1.54 7.54 3.72
CA ALA A 29 0.82 6.29 3.85
C ALA A 29 -0.48 6.42 4.67
N ARG A 30 -0.48 7.28 5.71
CA ARG A 30 -1.68 7.56 6.50
C ARG A 30 -2.72 8.27 5.64
N ASP A 31 -2.29 9.32 4.94
CA ASP A 31 -3.18 10.12 4.09
C ASP A 31 -3.75 9.29 2.92
N ASP A 32 -2.94 8.46 2.27
CA ASP A 32 -3.37 7.59 1.17
C ASP A 32 -4.31 6.48 1.64
N PHE A 33 -4.04 5.90 2.83
CA PHE A 33 -4.92 4.89 3.43
C PHE A 33 -6.26 5.48 3.88
N GLU A 34 -6.28 6.66 4.48
CA GLU A 34 -7.52 7.35 4.88
C GLU A 34 -8.45 7.58 3.68
N LYS A 35 -7.90 8.03 2.56
CA LYS A 35 -8.66 8.21 1.31
C LYS A 35 -9.24 6.90 0.82
N MET A 36 -8.43 5.83 0.81
CA MET A 36 -8.89 4.50 0.41
C MET A 36 -10.04 4.00 1.29
N ILE A 37 -9.95 4.16 2.62
CA ILE A 37 -11.02 3.76 3.55
C ILE A 37 -12.29 4.58 3.32
N SER A 38 -12.17 5.88 3.03
CA SER A 38 -13.30 6.76 2.73
C SER A 38 -14.05 6.31 1.48
N GLU A 39 -13.32 6.02 0.40
CA GLU A 39 -13.90 5.49 -0.83
C GLU A 39 -14.49 4.09 -0.62
N LEU A 40 -13.78 3.20 0.07
CA LEU A 40 -14.24 1.85 0.35
C LEU A 40 -15.54 1.83 1.16
N ALA A 41 -15.65 2.66 2.20
CA ALA A 41 -16.86 2.74 3.02
C ALA A 41 -18.05 3.28 2.22
N GLY A 42 -17.83 4.31 1.40
CA GLY A 42 -18.86 4.87 0.51
C GLY A 42 -19.34 3.86 -0.54
N SER A 43 -18.42 3.05 -1.07
CA SER A 43 -18.76 2.00 -2.04
C SER A 43 -19.46 0.79 -1.42
N THR A 44 -19.09 0.40 -0.20
CA THR A 44 -19.55 -0.87 0.41
C THR A 44 -20.69 -0.73 1.40
N THR A 45 -21.12 0.50 1.72
CA THR A 45 -22.20 0.74 2.70
C THR A 45 -23.39 1.44 2.06
N PRO A 46 -24.38 0.69 1.55
CA PRO A 46 -25.57 1.26 0.91
C PRO A 46 -26.34 2.19 1.84
N GLY A 47 -26.87 3.29 1.28
CA GLY A 47 -27.74 4.22 2.01
C GLY A 47 -27.02 5.15 2.97
N VAL A 48 -25.68 5.08 3.06
CA VAL A 48 -24.89 6.02 3.83
C VAL A 48 -24.71 7.32 3.05
N ARG A 49 -25.14 8.43 3.64
CA ARG A 49 -24.74 9.76 3.17
C ARG A 49 -23.44 10.15 3.86
N MET A 50 -22.38 10.27 3.06
CA MET A 50 -21.08 10.73 3.55
C MET A 50 -21.16 12.19 3.99
N ILE A 51 -20.68 12.47 5.20
CA ILE A 51 -20.57 13.80 5.77
C ILE A 51 -19.10 14.19 5.69
N ALA A 52 -18.80 15.22 4.89
CA ALA A 52 -17.46 15.79 4.88
C ALA A 52 -17.16 16.35 6.29
N ALA A 53 -16.11 15.85 6.92
CA ALA A 53 -15.63 16.39 8.18
C ALA A 53 -15.04 17.78 7.92
N ASN A 54 -15.45 18.81 8.68
CA ASN A 54 -14.59 19.99 8.76
C ASN A 54 -13.37 19.61 9.61
N PRO A 55 -12.18 20.14 9.29
CA PRO A 55 -10.99 19.91 10.10
C PRO A 55 -11.28 20.24 11.59
N GLY A 56 -11.19 19.22 12.46
CA GLY A 56 -11.46 19.35 13.90
C GLY A 56 -12.78 18.77 14.40
N ASP A 57 -13.69 18.35 13.51
CA ASP A 57 -14.95 17.72 13.91
C ASP A 57 -14.69 16.27 14.37
N TRP A 58 -14.42 15.34 13.46
CA TRP A 58 -14.46 13.92 13.82
C TRP A 58 -13.10 13.32 14.26
N GLY A 59 -12.06 14.16 14.30
CA GLY A 59 -10.66 13.73 14.41
C GLY A 59 -9.96 13.75 13.04
N VAL A 60 -8.63 13.67 13.03
CA VAL A 60 -7.81 13.86 11.81
C VAL A 60 -7.98 12.75 10.77
N ASP A 61 -8.52 11.58 11.16
CA ASP A 61 -8.64 10.44 10.24
C ASP A 61 -10.03 9.76 10.32
N ALA A 62 -11.07 10.55 10.59
CA ALA A 62 -12.43 10.01 10.75
C ALA A 62 -13.45 10.71 9.85
N PHE A 63 -14.34 9.92 9.26
CA PHE A 63 -15.49 10.43 8.51
C PHE A 63 -16.77 9.80 9.04
N ALA A 64 -17.86 10.56 8.92
CA ALA A 64 -19.17 10.16 9.38
C ALA A 64 -20.09 9.86 8.21
N GLY A 65 -20.92 8.85 8.37
CA GLY A 65 -22.02 8.50 7.49
C GLY A 65 -23.33 8.58 8.25
N ASP A 66 -24.33 9.21 7.64
CA ASP A 66 -25.71 9.17 8.14
C ASP A 66 -26.46 8.00 7.50
N LEU A 67 -26.91 7.06 8.32
CA LEU A 67 -27.78 5.96 7.94
C LEU A 67 -29.15 6.12 8.61
N GLY A 68 -30.00 6.98 8.06
CA GLY A 68 -31.37 7.16 8.53
C GLY A 68 -31.50 7.84 9.90
N GLY A 69 -30.58 8.76 10.22
CA GLY A 69 -30.49 9.47 11.49
C GLY A 69 -29.47 8.87 12.47
N GLU A 70 -28.85 7.74 12.11
CA GLU A 70 -27.83 7.08 12.91
C GLU A 70 -26.43 7.37 12.35
N ILE A 71 -25.56 7.95 13.17
CA ILE A 71 -24.20 8.30 12.74
C ILE A 71 -23.29 7.08 12.90
N THR A 72 -22.72 6.64 11.78
CA THR A 72 -21.61 5.69 11.74
C THR A 72 -20.31 6.45 11.48
N VAL A 73 -19.28 6.19 12.28
CA VAL A 73 -17.96 6.82 12.11
C VAL A 73 -16.94 5.75 11.74
N TRP A 74 -16.23 5.96 10.64
CA TRP A 74 -15.05 5.17 10.29
C TRP A 74 -13.81 5.96 10.71
N GLN A 75 -12.88 5.30 11.37
CA GLN A 75 -11.61 5.87 11.81
C GLN A 75 -10.47 5.05 11.21
N SER A 76 -9.65 5.66 10.35
CA SER A 76 -8.44 5.01 9.82
C SER A 76 -7.27 5.19 10.78
N LYS A 77 -6.52 4.11 11.01
CA LYS A 77 -5.20 4.16 11.66
C LYS A 77 -4.20 3.27 10.92
N TYR A 78 -3.15 3.88 10.39
CA TYR A 78 -2.12 3.16 9.65
C TYR A 78 -1.10 2.50 10.60
N PHE A 79 -1.51 1.39 11.22
CA PHE A 79 -0.63 0.52 12.00
C PHE A 79 -0.09 -0.58 11.09
N TRP A 80 1.20 -0.53 10.75
CA TRP A 80 1.83 -1.48 9.84
C TRP A 80 3.23 -1.85 10.36
N PRO A 81 3.67 -3.12 10.28
CA PRO A 81 2.99 -4.28 9.69
C PRO A 81 2.04 -5.03 10.64
N VAL A 82 2.10 -4.77 11.95
CA VAL A 82 1.30 -5.46 12.97
C VAL A 82 0.75 -4.44 13.97
N THR A 83 -0.46 -4.67 14.47
CA THR A 83 -1.03 -3.88 15.55
C THR A 83 -0.74 -4.50 16.92
N GLU A 84 0.05 -3.79 17.73
CA GLU A 84 0.57 -4.29 19.00
C GLU A 84 0.13 -3.42 20.20
N LYS A 85 0.55 -3.81 21.40
CA LYS A 85 0.25 -3.12 22.66
C LYS A 85 0.55 -1.61 22.64
N GLY A 86 1.59 -1.18 21.94
CA GLY A 86 1.96 0.23 21.80
C GLY A 86 0.87 1.10 21.14
N ASN A 87 0.01 0.50 20.33
CA ASN A 87 -1.04 1.21 19.59
C ASN A 87 -2.33 1.38 20.40
N GLN A 88 -2.48 0.66 21.52
CA GLN A 88 -3.72 0.66 22.31
C GLN A 88 -4.11 2.04 22.82
N GLN A 89 -3.14 2.89 23.16
CA GLN A 89 -3.43 4.24 23.63
C GLN A 89 -4.03 5.09 22.50
N GLN A 90 -3.44 5.04 21.31
CA GLN A 90 -3.97 5.75 20.13
C GLN A 90 -5.39 5.30 19.78
N ILE A 91 -5.70 4.01 19.92
CA ILE A 91 -7.06 3.47 19.73
C ILE A 91 -8.05 4.08 20.72
N ARG A 92 -7.69 4.11 22.02
CA ARG A 92 -8.55 4.71 23.06
C ARG A 92 -8.78 6.20 22.81
N ASP A 93 -7.72 6.92 22.50
CA ASP A 93 -7.78 8.36 22.24
C ASP A 93 -8.63 8.67 21.01
N SER A 94 -8.59 7.82 19.99
CA SER A 94 -9.42 7.97 18.79
C SER A 94 -10.91 7.82 19.09
N LEU A 95 -11.32 6.75 19.79
CA LEU A 95 -12.73 6.59 20.18
C LEU A 95 -13.19 7.74 21.09
N LYS A 96 -12.35 8.12 22.07
CA LYS A 96 -12.65 9.23 22.97
C LYS A 96 -12.87 10.53 22.19
N SER A 97 -12.00 10.83 21.23
CA SER A 97 -12.14 12.03 20.40
C SER A 97 -13.45 12.05 19.62
N VAL A 98 -13.82 10.92 19.01
CA VAL A 98 -15.09 10.79 18.27
C VAL A 98 -16.28 11.04 19.18
N LEU A 99 -16.30 10.44 20.37
CA LEU A 99 -17.38 10.61 21.35
C LEU A 99 -17.47 12.04 21.89
N ASP A 100 -16.32 12.64 22.22
CA ASP A 100 -16.25 14.01 22.72
C ASP A 100 -16.79 15.01 21.70
N THR A 101 -16.46 14.84 20.41
CA THR A 101 -16.99 15.72 19.37
C THR A 101 -18.47 15.46 19.09
N ALA A 102 -18.88 14.18 19.04
CA ALA A 102 -20.30 13.85 18.89
C ALA A 102 -21.15 14.54 19.97
N ALA A 103 -20.70 14.50 21.23
CA ALA A 103 -21.37 15.17 22.34
C ALA A 103 -21.38 16.71 22.19
N LYS A 104 -20.32 17.33 21.67
CA LYS A 104 -20.26 18.78 21.42
C LYS A 104 -21.22 19.25 20.33
N ASN A 105 -21.45 18.41 19.32
CA ASN A 105 -22.27 18.71 18.15
C ASN A 105 -23.71 18.18 18.26
N ASP A 106 -24.13 17.73 19.45
CA ASP A 106 -25.46 17.14 19.71
C ASP A 106 -25.79 15.96 18.77
N HIS A 107 -24.78 15.13 18.55
CA HIS A 107 -24.80 13.97 17.67
C HIS A 107 -24.64 12.69 18.48
N THR A 108 -25.36 11.64 18.08
CA THR A 108 -25.23 10.31 18.69
C THR A 108 -24.58 9.35 17.71
N VAL A 109 -23.37 8.88 18.04
CA VAL A 109 -22.67 7.85 17.27
C VAL A 109 -23.23 6.48 17.66
N LYS A 110 -23.79 5.77 16.68
CA LYS A 110 -24.36 4.43 16.85
C LYS A 110 -23.38 3.33 16.51
N MET A 111 -22.47 3.61 15.59
CA MET A 111 -21.45 2.67 15.17
C MET A 111 -20.12 3.37 14.99
N TRP A 112 -19.04 2.76 15.48
CA TRP A 112 -17.67 3.22 15.27
C TRP A 112 -16.84 2.07 14.71
N ILE A 113 -16.17 2.30 13.59
CA ILE A 113 -15.44 1.29 12.83
C ILE A 113 -13.97 1.68 12.80
N LEU A 114 -13.13 0.92 13.49
CA LEU A 114 -11.68 1.08 13.39
C LEU A 114 -11.18 0.37 12.13
N CYS A 115 -10.49 1.09 11.26
CA CYS A 115 -9.88 0.55 10.05
C CYS A 115 -8.36 0.52 10.20
N ILE A 116 -7.74 -0.65 10.13
CA ILE A 116 -6.29 -0.86 10.24
C ILE A 116 -5.79 -1.76 9.10
N PRO A 117 -4.64 -1.44 8.48
CA PRO A 117 -4.12 -2.23 7.35
C PRO A 117 -3.42 -3.52 7.79
N SER A 118 -3.43 -3.87 9.08
CA SER A 118 -2.73 -5.01 9.65
C SER A 118 -3.63 -5.84 10.55
N SER A 119 -3.13 -7.03 10.90
CA SER A 119 -3.72 -7.85 11.96
C SER A 119 -3.18 -7.45 13.34
N MET A 120 -3.97 -7.70 14.39
CA MET A 120 -3.51 -7.57 15.78
C MET A 120 -2.73 -8.82 16.20
N ASP A 121 -1.74 -8.67 17.07
CA ASP A 121 -1.12 -9.82 17.73
C ASP A 121 -2.09 -10.49 18.74
N GLY A 122 -1.74 -11.69 19.21
CA GLY A 122 -2.60 -12.45 20.14
C GLY A 122 -2.99 -11.66 21.41
N PRO A 123 -2.01 -11.08 22.14
CA PRO A 123 -2.30 -10.25 23.31
C PRO A 123 -3.18 -9.02 23.01
N THR A 124 -2.96 -8.34 21.88
CA THR A 124 -3.71 -7.15 21.49
C THR A 124 -5.12 -7.52 21.04
N THR A 125 -5.31 -8.67 20.40
CA THR A 125 -6.63 -9.21 20.05
C THR A 125 -7.46 -9.48 21.32
N ALA A 126 -6.89 -10.18 22.30
CA ALA A 126 -7.56 -10.45 23.58
C ALA A 126 -7.90 -9.15 24.34
N TRP A 127 -7.00 -8.17 24.29
CA TRP A 127 -7.26 -6.84 24.84
C TRP A 127 -8.40 -6.13 24.10
N TRP A 128 -8.38 -6.14 22.77
CA TRP A 128 -9.37 -5.49 21.90
C TRP A 128 -10.77 -6.03 22.19
N ASP A 129 -10.95 -7.35 22.22
CA ASP A 129 -12.26 -7.98 22.49
C ASP A 129 -12.83 -7.57 23.84
N GLY A 130 -11.97 -7.52 24.87
CA GLY A 130 -12.38 -7.08 26.21
C GLY A 130 -12.67 -5.58 26.26
N TRP A 131 -11.85 -4.76 25.61
CA TRP A 131 -12.00 -3.31 25.55
C TRP A 131 -13.27 -2.92 24.77
N LYS A 132 -13.45 -3.47 23.57
CA LYS A 132 -14.64 -3.32 22.71
C LYS A 132 -15.92 -3.54 23.50
N LYS A 133 -16.09 -4.72 24.12
CA LYS A 133 -17.31 -5.05 24.88
C LYS A 133 -17.60 -4.08 26.02
N ARG A 134 -16.58 -3.54 26.68
CA ARG A 134 -16.76 -2.55 27.75
C ARG A 134 -17.22 -1.20 27.19
N GLN A 135 -16.62 -0.76 26.09
CA GLN A 135 -16.97 0.52 25.45
C GLN A 135 -18.37 0.48 24.84
N GLU A 136 -18.74 -0.60 24.14
CA GLU A 136 -20.07 -0.78 23.57
C GLU A 136 -21.17 -0.67 24.63
N ARG A 137 -20.95 -1.30 25.80
CA ARG A 137 -21.89 -1.21 26.94
C ARG A 137 -21.91 0.17 27.60
N ALA A 138 -20.76 0.81 27.73
CA ALA A 138 -20.65 2.10 28.41
C ALA A 138 -21.28 3.24 27.61
N HIS A 139 -21.19 3.16 26.27
CA HIS A 139 -21.61 4.25 25.38
C HIS A 139 -22.81 3.90 24.50
N ASN A 140 -23.35 2.67 24.62
CA ASN A 140 -24.50 2.19 23.83
C ASN A 140 -24.29 2.36 22.31
N LEU A 141 -23.13 1.92 21.83
CA LEU A 141 -22.75 1.94 20.41
C LEU A 141 -22.15 0.59 20.00
N VAL A 142 -22.11 0.34 18.70
CA VAL A 142 -21.48 -0.85 18.09
C VAL A 142 -20.06 -0.50 17.67
N ILE A 143 -19.07 -1.29 18.09
CA ILE A 143 -17.69 -1.12 17.66
C ILE A 143 -17.33 -2.22 16.67
N ASP A 144 -16.88 -1.88 15.48
CA ASP A 144 -16.41 -2.86 14.49
C ASP A 144 -14.92 -2.67 14.19
N LEU A 145 -14.29 -3.74 13.68
CA LEU A 145 -12.89 -3.75 13.27
C LEU A 145 -12.79 -4.19 11.82
N TRP A 146 -12.27 -3.29 10.99
CA TRP A 146 -11.82 -3.60 9.64
C TRP A 146 -10.31 -3.76 9.67
N ASP A 147 -9.87 -4.98 10.00
CA ASP A 147 -8.48 -5.40 9.94
C ASP A 147 -8.06 -5.79 8.51
N GLU A 148 -6.80 -6.16 8.34
CA GLU A 148 -6.24 -6.58 7.04
C GLU A 148 -7.11 -7.62 6.33
N MET A 149 -7.59 -8.65 7.04
CA MET A 149 -8.42 -9.71 6.46
C MET A 149 -9.78 -9.16 6.01
N ARG A 150 -10.44 -8.38 6.87
CA ARG A 150 -11.74 -7.78 6.58
C ARG A 150 -11.65 -6.79 5.43
N LEU A 151 -10.65 -5.91 5.42
CA LEU A 151 -10.41 -4.95 4.34
C LEU A 151 -10.12 -5.67 3.02
N THR A 152 -9.26 -6.69 3.03
CA THR A 152 -8.99 -7.51 1.84
C THR A 152 -10.26 -8.15 1.29
N LYS A 153 -11.14 -8.64 2.16
CA LYS A 153 -12.42 -9.22 1.75
C LYS A 153 -13.36 -8.16 1.16
N LEU A 154 -13.45 -6.99 1.78
CA LEU A 154 -14.27 -5.87 1.29
C LEU A 154 -13.77 -5.38 -0.07
N LEU A 155 -12.46 -5.19 -0.24
CA LEU A 155 -11.86 -4.78 -1.51
C LEU A 155 -12.06 -5.78 -2.65
N ARG A 156 -12.41 -7.03 -2.35
CA ARG A 156 -12.71 -8.06 -3.35
C ARG A 156 -14.19 -8.12 -3.75
N THR A 157 -15.05 -7.32 -3.12
CA THR A 157 -16.46 -7.30 -3.52
C THR A 157 -16.64 -6.48 -4.80
N PRO A 158 -17.67 -6.77 -5.62
CA PRO A 158 -17.94 -6.01 -6.85
C PRO A 158 -18.11 -4.51 -6.60
N GLU A 159 -18.69 -4.13 -5.47
CA GLU A 159 -18.95 -2.74 -5.12
C GLU A 159 -17.65 -1.95 -4.85
N ALA A 160 -16.62 -2.63 -4.36
CA ALA A 160 -15.32 -2.04 -4.05
C ALA A 160 -14.30 -2.15 -5.19
N ASP A 161 -14.70 -2.68 -6.35
CA ASP A 161 -13.77 -3.03 -7.42
C ASP A 161 -13.02 -1.79 -7.97
N ASP A 162 -13.71 -0.66 -8.11
CA ASP A 162 -13.07 0.62 -8.49
C ASP A 162 -12.00 1.06 -7.49
N VAL A 163 -12.29 0.96 -6.19
CA VAL A 163 -11.34 1.31 -5.12
C VAL A 163 -10.15 0.35 -5.16
N ARG A 164 -10.40 -0.96 -5.28
CA ARG A 164 -9.33 -1.96 -5.39
C ARG A 164 -8.42 -1.66 -6.57
N ARG A 165 -8.98 -1.33 -7.73
CA ARG A 165 -8.21 -0.95 -8.92
C ARG A 165 -7.38 0.31 -8.69
N GLY A 166 -7.99 1.38 -8.18
CA GLY A 166 -7.31 2.67 -7.99
C GLY A 166 -6.10 2.64 -7.05
N TYR A 167 -6.15 1.77 -6.03
CA TYR A 167 -5.10 1.69 -5.01
C TYR A 167 -4.12 0.53 -5.19
N PHE A 168 -4.56 -0.63 -5.70
CA PHE A 168 -3.76 -1.86 -5.73
C PHE A 168 -3.45 -2.40 -7.12
N GLU A 169 -4.16 -1.96 -8.16
CA GLU A 169 -3.69 -2.23 -9.51
C GLU A 169 -2.59 -1.25 -9.85
N VAL A 170 -1.49 -1.80 -10.37
CA VAL A 170 -0.44 -0.98 -10.95
C VAL A 170 -1.12 -0.18 -12.05
N TYR A 171 -1.10 1.16 -11.94
CA TYR A 171 -1.27 2.00 -13.12
C TYR A 171 -0.13 1.57 -14.04
N ARG A 172 -0.41 0.62 -14.94
CA ARG A 172 0.31 0.58 -16.20
C ARG A 172 -0.06 1.91 -16.81
N GLY A 173 0.74 2.94 -16.52
CA GLY A 173 1.00 3.90 -17.57
C GLY A 173 1.28 3.04 -18.79
N GLU A 174 0.61 3.31 -19.91
CA GLU A 174 1.11 2.82 -21.19
C GLU A 174 2.62 2.84 -21.07
N PRO A 175 3.33 1.71 -21.31
CA PRO A 175 4.76 1.64 -21.06
C PRO A 175 5.29 2.94 -21.60
N SER A 176 5.74 3.84 -20.72
CA SER A 176 6.25 5.12 -21.18
C SER A 176 7.32 4.66 -22.11
N ALA A 177 7.09 4.81 -23.43
CA ALA A 177 7.93 4.20 -24.44
C ALA A 177 9.32 4.52 -23.94
N GLU A 178 10.03 3.49 -23.44
CA GLU A 178 11.26 3.70 -22.67
C GLU A 178 11.98 4.72 -23.52
N GLU A 179 12.25 5.93 -22.99
CA GLU A 179 13.09 6.86 -23.73
C GLU A 179 14.24 6.00 -24.18
N PRO A 180 14.40 5.76 -25.50
CA PRO A 180 15.24 4.68 -25.96
C PRO A 180 16.58 4.97 -25.34
N ARG A 181 16.99 4.14 -24.36
CA ARG A 181 18.30 4.29 -23.76
C ARG A 181 19.20 4.01 -24.93
N ASP A 182 19.81 5.05 -25.49
CA ASP A 182 20.68 4.93 -26.65
C ASP A 182 21.67 3.82 -26.36
N LEU A 183 21.41 2.64 -26.94
CA LEU A 183 22.27 1.50 -26.77
C LEU A 183 23.55 1.87 -27.49
N VAL A 184 24.63 2.04 -26.75
CA VAL A 184 25.93 2.29 -27.35
C VAL A 184 26.27 1.04 -28.16
N GLU A 185 26.35 1.19 -29.48
CA GLU A 185 26.81 0.11 -30.33
C GLU A 185 28.23 -0.27 -29.91
N VAL A 186 28.42 -1.56 -29.62
CA VAL A 186 29.75 -2.11 -29.34
C VAL A 186 30.47 -2.22 -30.68
N ASP A 187 31.49 -1.37 -30.88
CA ASP A 187 32.37 -1.46 -32.04
C ASP A 187 33.19 -2.76 -32.04
N ASP A 188 33.72 -3.12 -33.21
CA ASP A 188 34.45 -4.39 -33.43
C ASP A 188 35.66 -4.55 -32.50
N HIS A 189 36.31 -3.45 -32.11
CA HIS A 189 37.46 -3.49 -31.22
C HIS A 189 37.05 -3.86 -29.79
N ARG A 190 35.94 -3.29 -29.29
CA ARG A 190 35.36 -3.64 -27.98
C ARG A 190 34.73 -5.03 -27.97
N ALA A 191 34.12 -5.44 -29.07
CA ALA A 191 33.57 -6.79 -29.24
C ALA A 191 34.68 -7.87 -29.15
N SER A 192 35.86 -7.57 -29.69
CA SER A 192 37.06 -8.41 -29.61
C SER A 192 37.55 -8.61 -28.17
N VAL A 193 37.53 -7.56 -27.34
CA VAL A 193 37.97 -7.63 -25.93
C VAL A 193 37.01 -8.49 -25.09
N LEU A 194 35.72 -8.49 -25.43
CA LEU A 194 34.71 -9.29 -24.74
C LEU A 194 34.78 -10.78 -25.07
N GLU A 195 35.46 -11.19 -26.15
CA GLU A 195 35.55 -12.62 -26.53
C GLU A 195 36.31 -13.47 -25.52
N SER A 196 37.23 -12.87 -24.76
CA SER A 196 37.99 -13.50 -23.69
C SER A 196 37.33 -13.36 -22.31
N ALA A 197 36.15 -12.73 -22.23
CA ALA A 197 35.43 -12.60 -20.98
C ALA A 197 34.88 -13.96 -20.52
N LEU A 198 35.01 -14.24 -19.21
CA LEU A 198 34.67 -15.54 -18.62
C LEU A 198 33.23 -15.98 -18.93
N PHE A 199 32.29 -15.04 -19.01
CA PHE A 199 30.89 -15.32 -19.31
C PHE A 199 30.66 -15.75 -20.77
N ILE A 200 31.43 -15.21 -21.72
CA ILE A 200 31.34 -15.60 -23.14
C ILE A 200 31.90 -17.01 -23.34
N MET A 201 32.98 -17.36 -22.63
CA MET A 201 33.54 -18.72 -22.66
C MET A 201 32.54 -19.74 -22.12
N GLN A 202 31.88 -19.44 -21.00
CA GLN A 202 30.83 -20.31 -20.43
C GLN A 202 29.62 -20.46 -21.35
N MET A 203 29.18 -19.40 -22.04
CA MET A 203 28.08 -19.50 -22.99
C MET A 203 28.42 -20.31 -24.25
N LYS A 204 29.68 -20.22 -24.72
CA LYS A 204 30.17 -21.10 -25.81
C LYS A 204 30.23 -22.56 -25.38
N GLU A 205 30.71 -22.85 -24.17
CA GLU A 205 30.69 -24.22 -23.62
C GLU A 205 29.26 -24.75 -23.45
N ALA A 206 28.29 -23.88 -23.14
CA ALA A 206 26.87 -24.21 -23.10
C ALA A 206 26.20 -24.35 -24.48
N GLY A 207 26.93 -24.16 -25.58
CA GLY A 207 26.45 -24.36 -26.95
C GLY A 207 25.73 -23.16 -27.58
N HIS A 208 25.83 -21.96 -27.01
CA HIS A 208 25.23 -20.76 -27.57
C HIS A 208 26.16 -20.10 -28.59
N VAL A 209 25.69 -20.01 -29.85
CA VAL A 209 26.51 -19.57 -31.00
C VAL A 209 26.31 -18.08 -31.34
N GLU A 210 25.16 -17.51 -30.99
CA GLU A 210 24.88 -16.07 -31.16
C GLU A 210 25.13 -15.32 -29.84
N LEU A 211 26.19 -14.52 -29.82
CA LEU A 211 26.72 -13.91 -28.58
C LEU A 211 26.69 -12.37 -28.61
N ASP A 212 26.23 -11.77 -29.70
CA ASP A 212 26.34 -10.32 -29.92
C ASP A 212 25.40 -9.53 -29.00
N SER A 213 24.21 -10.06 -28.71
CA SER A 213 23.29 -9.43 -27.74
C SER A 213 23.84 -9.50 -26.32
N ALA A 214 24.45 -10.63 -25.94
CA ALA A 214 25.05 -10.82 -24.61
C ALA A 214 26.28 -9.92 -24.41
N LYS A 215 27.13 -9.76 -25.44
CA LYS A 215 28.25 -8.81 -25.44
C LYS A 215 27.77 -7.37 -25.25
N ARG A 216 26.72 -6.96 -25.97
CA ARG A 216 26.13 -5.60 -25.86
C ARG A 216 25.52 -5.34 -24.48
N GLN A 217 24.78 -6.29 -23.92
CA GLN A 217 24.16 -6.16 -22.61
C GLN A 217 25.20 -6.08 -21.47
N PHE A 218 26.25 -6.92 -21.53
CA PHE A 218 27.32 -6.87 -20.54
C PHE A 218 28.07 -5.53 -20.57
N PHE A 219 28.39 -5.02 -21.76
CA PHE A 219 29.06 -3.73 -21.90
C PHE A 219 28.22 -2.58 -21.31
N ASN A 220 26.93 -2.55 -21.62
CA ASN A 220 26.03 -1.53 -21.08
C ASN A 220 25.91 -1.61 -19.55
N ALA A 221 25.89 -2.82 -18.98
CA ALA A 221 25.88 -3.01 -17.54
C ALA A 221 27.20 -2.52 -16.87
N ASP A 222 28.36 -2.79 -17.48
CA ASP A 222 29.66 -2.33 -16.95
C ASP A 222 29.82 -0.80 -17.05
N VAL A 223 29.36 -0.18 -18.14
CA VAL A 223 29.34 1.28 -18.29
C VAL A 223 28.45 1.92 -17.23
N VAL A 224 27.24 1.41 -17.02
CA VAL A 224 26.32 1.89 -15.98
C VAL A 224 26.91 1.72 -14.58
N ALA A 225 27.56 0.58 -14.28
CA ALA A 225 28.21 0.36 -13.00
C ALA A 225 29.34 1.37 -12.72
N ARG A 226 30.12 1.73 -13.76
CA ARG A 226 31.16 2.76 -13.65
C ARG A 226 30.60 4.16 -13.46
N GLU A 227 29.52 4.50 -14.14
CA GLU A 227 28.85 5.81 -13.98
C GLU A 227 28.26 5.98 -12.59
N ILE A 228 27.69 4.91 -12.01
CA ILE A 228 27.18 4.92 -10.63
C ILE A 228 28.32 5.07 -9.63
N ALA A 229 29.42 4.33 -9.81
CA ALA A 229 30.60 4.43 -8.93
C ALA A 229 31.27 5.81 -8.98
N HIS A 230 31.18 6.53 -10.10
CA HIS A 230 31.74 7.88 -10.24
C HIS A 230 30.85 8.99 -9.64
N LYS A 231 29.66 8.64 -9.14
CA LYS A 231 28.66 9.56 -8.55
C LYS A 231 28.57 9.47 -7.02
N GLU A 232 29.35 8.64 -6.35
CA GLU A 232 29.44 8.65 -4.87
C GLU A 232 30.26 9.86 -4.39
N PRO A 233 29.70 10.74 -3.53
CA PRO A 233 30.45 11.86 -2.95
C PRO A 233 31.33 11.39 -1.77
N PHE A 234 32.57 11.88 -1.72
CA PHE A 234 33.56 11.65 -0.67
C PHE A 234 33.01 11.88 0.76
N PRO A 235 33.42 11.10 1.78
CA PRO A 235 33.09 11.39 3.17
C PRO A 235 33.88 12.60 3.67
N THR A 236 33.19 13.63 4.16
CA THR A 236 33.80 14.75 4.87
C THR A 236 34.34 14.29 6.23
N SER A 237 35.66 14.35 6.39
CA SER A 237 36.34 14.16 7.67
C SER A 237 36.07 15.30 8.64
N ARG A 238 35.71 14.99 9.89
CA ARG A 238 36.07 15.74 11.09
C ARG A 238 36.28 14.78 12.25
#